data_AF-A0A850SYW0-F1
#
_entry.id   AF-A0A850SYW0-F1
#
_cell.length_a   1.000
_cell.length_b   1.000
_cell.length_c   1.000
_cell.angle_alpha   90.00
_cell.angle_beta   90.00
_cell.angle_gamma   90.00
#
_symmetry.space_group_name_H-M   'P 1'
#
loop_
_entity.id
_entity.type
_entity.pdbx_description
1 polymer ?
#
loop_
_entity_poly.entity_id
_entity_poly.type
_entity_poly.pdbx_seq_one_letter_code
_entity_poly.pdbx_strand_id
1 'polypeptide(L)' 'MIKIEIYHDGEFYCARCIDDLDIFSQGKTLDEVVKNIKESIMLYFEDEPLELAGFDPNPYDHLGQGDAQTVAG' A
#
# COMPACT_ATOMS: atom_id res chain seq x y z
N MET A 1 1.44 8.10 -7.27
CA MET A 1 0.66 8.03 -8.53
C MET A 1 0.44 6.55 -8.81
N ILE A 2 -0.82 6.10 -8.94
CA ILE A 2 -1.14 4.68 -9.19
C ILE A 2 -1.09 4.42 -10.69
N LYS A 3 -0.38 3.37 -11.12
CA LYS A 3 -0.36 2.91 -12.51
C LYS A 3 -0.99 1.52 -12.61
N ILE A 4 -1.91 1.37 -13.56
CA ILE A 4 -2.60 0.10 -13.84
C ILE A 4 -2.22 -0.35 -15.24
N GLU A 5 -1.77 -1.60 -15.35
CA GLU A 5 -1.63 -2.30 -16.62
C GLU A 5 -2.93 -3.05 -16.91
N ILE A 6 -3.47 -2.88 -18.13
CA ILE A 6 -4.62 -3.65 -18.61
C ILE A 6 -4.18 -4.45 -19.84
N TYR A 7 -4.45 -5.74 -19.83
CA TYR A 7 -4.20 -6.65 -20.94
C TYR A 7 -5.35 -7.64 -21.11
N HIS A 8 -5.44 -8.24 -22.29
CA HIS A 8 -6.41 -9.31 -22.57
C HIS A 8 -5.69 -10.65 -22.62
N ASP A 9 -6.13 -11.62 -21.84
CA ASP A 9 -5.45 -12.93 -21.70
C ASP A 9 -5.95 -14.00 -22.69
N GLY A 10 -7.01 -13.68 -23.44
CA GLY A 10 -7.68 -14.59 -24.37
C GLY A 10 -9.13 -14.87 -24.00
N GLU A 11 -9.53 -14.60 -22.75
CA GLU A 11 -10.90 -14.79 -22.26
C GLU A 11 -11.45 -13.58 -21.49
N PHE A 12 -10.58 -12.84 -20.79
CA PHE A 12 -10.93 -11.68 -20.00
C PHE A 12 -9.97 -10.52 -20.26
N TYR A 13 -10.45 -9.32 -19.96
CA TYR A 13 -9.58 -8.18 -19.67
C TYR A 13 -9.15 -8.25 -18.21
N CYS A 14 -7.84 -8.21 -17.98
CA CYS A 14 -7.21 -8.27 -16.68
C CYS A 14 -6.54 -6.93 -16.39
N ALA A 15 -6.73 -6.40 -15.19
CA ALA A 15 -6.10 -5.18 -14.71
C ALA A 15 -5.31 -5.44 -13.44
N ARG A 16 -4.08 -4.96 -13.37
CA ARG A 16 -3.20 -5.10 -12.20
C ARG A 16 -2.40 -3.83 -11.93
N CYS A 17 -2.09 -3.59 -10.66
CA CYS A 17 -1.11 -2.57 -10.32
C CYS A 17 0.29 -2.98 -10.79
N ILE A 18 1.06 -2.00 -11.26
CA ILE A 18 2.45 -2.20 -11.70
C ILE A 18 3.44 -2.08 -10.53
N ASP A 19 3.05 -1.33 -9.50
CA ASP A 19 3.86 -1.06 -8.31
C ASP A 19 3.58 -2.13 -7.21
N ASP A 20 4.09 -1.93 -6.00
CA ASP A 20 4.06 -2.91 -4.90
C ASP A 20 2.66 -3.16 -4.28
N LEU A 21 1.60 -2.66 -4.90
CA LEU A 21 0.22 -2.82 -4.41
C LEU A 21 -0.40 -4.09 -5.01
N ASP A 22 -0.85 -4.99 -4.14
CA ASP A 22 -1.55 -6.21 -4.56
C ASP A 22 -3.02 -5.93 -4.89
N ILE A 23 -3.25 -5.23 -6.01
CA ILE A 23 -4.57 -4.88 -6.53
C ILE A 23 -4.72 -5.48 -7.92
N PHE A 24 -5.69 -6.39 -8.04
CA PHE A 24 -6.02 -7.09 -9.27
C PHE A 24 -7.54 -7.11 -9.49
N SER A 25 -7.96 -7.01 -10.75
CA SER A 25 -9.36 -7.19 -11.15
C SER A 25 -9.47 -7.68 -12.60
N GLN A 26 -10.64 -8.18 -12.98
CA GLN A 26 -10.90 -8.64 -14.34
C GLN A 26 -12.35 -8.35 -14.78
N GLY A 27 -12.60 -8.39 -16.09
CA GLY A 27 -13.94 -8.22 -16.69
C GLY A 27 -14.03 -8.77 -18.12
N LYS A 28 -15.24 -9.00 -18.62
CA LYS A 28 -15.47 -9.46 -20.01
C LYS A 28 -15.32 -8.34 -21.03
N THR A 29 -15.40 -7.08 -20.61
CA THR A 29 -15.18 -5.90 -21.47
C THR A 29 -14.16 -4.95 -20.85
N LEU A 30 -13.59 -4.07 -21.68
CA LEU A 30 -12.68 -3.03 -21.21
C LEU A 30 -13.36 -2.10 -20.18
N ASP A 31 -14.62 -1.75 -20.41
CA ASP A 31 -15.38 -0.89 -19.49
C ASP A 31 -15.62 -1.56 -18.15
N GLU A 32 -15.91 -2.87 -18.17
CA GLU A 32 -16.13 -3.67 -16.96
C GLU A 32 -14.85 -3.76 -16.12
N VAL A 33 -13.71 -4.10 -16.73
CA VAL A 33 -12.46 -4.19 -15.96
C VAL A 33 -12.04 -2.82 -15.38
N VAL A 34 -12.29 -1.72 -16.11
CA VAL A 34 -12.01 -0.36 -15.65
C VAL A 34 -12.93 0.03 -14.48
N LYS A 35 -14.20 -0.37 -14.51
CA LYS A 35 -15.11 -0.16 -13.39
C LYS A 35 -14.64 -0.97 -12.17
N ASN A 36 -14.38 -2.26 -12.35
CA ASN A 36 -14.03 -3.15 -11.25
C ASN A 36 -12.70 -2.74 -10.59
N ILE A 37 -11.66 -2.39 -11.37
CA ILE A 37 -10.37 -1.97 -10.79
C ILE A 37 -10.47 -0.64 -10.03
N LYS A 38 -11.36 0.27 -10.44
CA LYS A 38 -11.61 1.52 -9.68
C LYS A 38 -12.24 1.22 -8.33
N GLU A 39 -13.22 0.32 -8.28
CA GLU A 39 -13.84 -0.12 -7.03
C GLU A 39 -12.82 -0.83 -6.13
N SER A 40 -11.98 -1.72 -6.68
CA SER A 40 -10.90 -2.38 -5.91
C SER A 40 -9.87 -1.39 -5.35
N ILE A 41 -9.49 -0.36 -6.12
CA ILE A 41 -8.61 0.71 -5.64
C ILE A 41 -9.28 1.49 -4.51
N MET A 42 -10.56 1.87 -4.66
CA MET A 42 -11.29 2.57 -3.61
C MET A 42 -11.33 1.75 -2.31
N LEU A 43 -11.69 0.47 -2.40
CA LEU A 43 -11.73 -0.43 -1.25
C LEU A 43 -10.36 -0.59 -0.57
N TYR A 44 -9.28 -0.66 -1.34
CA TYR A 44 -7.92 -0.75 -0.79
C TYR A 44 -7.54 0.45 0.09
N PHE A 45 -8.01 1.66 -0.27
CA PHE A 45 -7.72 2.90 0.45
C PHE A 45 -8.85 3.34 1.41
N GLU A 46 -10.02 2.71 1.38
CA GLU A 46 -11.11 2.97 2.32
C GLU A 46 -10.75 2.55 3.76
N ASP A 47 -9.88 1.56 3.92
CA ASP A 47 -9.36 1.05 5.20
C ASP A 47 -7.93 1.53 5.52
N GLU A 48 -7.46 2.65 4.97
CA GLU A 48 -6.27 3.32 5.52
C GLU A 48 -6.69 4.11 6.78
N PRO A 49 -6.54 3.59 8.01
CA PRO A 49 -6.49 4.49 9.14
C PRO A 49 -5.26 5.35 8.91
N LEU A 50 -5.45 6.67 8.85
CA LEU A 50 -4.42 7.71 9.00
C LEU A 50 -3.49 7.51 10.23
N GLU A 51 -3.65 6.44 11.01
CA GLU A 51 -3.02 6.14 12.29
C GLU A 51 -1.75 5.28 12.22
N LEU A 52 -1.33 4.78 11.06
CA LEU A 52 -0.02 4.09 10.95
C LEU A 52 1.18 5.03 10.74
N ALA A 53 0.95 6.34 10.65
CA ALA A 53 2.03 7.34 10.62
C ALA A 53 2.71 7.58 11.99
N GLY A 54 2.22 6.96 13.07
CA GLY A 54 2.74 7.20 14.42
C GLY A 54 2.65 6.03 15.41
N PHE A 55 2.30 4.82 14.97
CA PHE A 55 2.24 3.68 15.88
C PHE A 55 3.62 3.00 15.98
N ASP A 56 4.39 3.38 17.00
CA ASP A 56 5.52 2.59 17.48
C ASP A 56 4.98 1.51 18.44
N PRO A 57 4.95 0.23 18.05
CA PRO A 57 4.43 -0.84 18.89
C PRO A 57 5.37 -1.20 20.05
N ASN A 58 6.55 -0.58 20.19
CA ASN A 58 7.52 -0.91 21.23
C ASN A 58 8.14 0.32 21.92
N PRO A 59 7.60 0.79 23.06
CA PRO A 59 8.07 2.00 23.74
C PRO A 59 9.45 1.89 24.43
N TYR A 60 10.23 0.83 24.19
CA TYR A 60 11.49 0.56 24.92
C TYR A 60 12.74 0.32 24.05
N ASP A 61 12.71 0.45 22.71
CA ASP A 61 13.82 0.01 21.84
C ASP A 61 14.93 1.04 21.53
N HIS A 62 15.12 2.09 22.35
CA HIS A 62 16.32 2.94 22.21
C HIS A 62 17.00 3.35 23.53
N LEU A 63 16.64 2.69 24.64
CA LEU A 63 17.53 2.66 25.81
C LEU A 63 18.70 1.71 25.51
N GLY A 64 19.73 2.24 24.86
CA GLY A 64 20.89 1.48 24.42
C GLY A 64 22.18 2.29 24.30
N GLN A 65 22.78 2.62 25.46
CA GLN A 65 24.23 2.65 25.74
C GLN A 65 25.13 3.75 25.14
N GLY A 66 25.83 4.45 26.05
CA GLY A 66 27.00 5.34 25.81
C GLY A 66 26.61 6.75 25.36
N ASP A 67 26.90 7.85 26.06
CA ASP A 67 28.18 8.20 26.67
C ASP A 67 27.98 9.02 27.96
N ALA A 68 28.59 8.55 29.05
CA ALA A 68 28.82 9.37 30.22
C ALA A 68 29.97 10.33 29.91
N GLN A 69 29.68 11.59 29.58
CA GLN A 69 30.69 12.64 29.59
C GLN A 69 30.63 13.44 30.90
N THR A 70 31.61 13.10 31.70
CA THR A 70 32.11 13.60 32.99
C THR A 70 32.30 15.13 33.01
N VAL A 71 31.88 15.76 34.14
CA VAL A 71 32.44 16.95 34.86
C VAL A 71 32.59 18.28 34.09
N ALA A 72 32.60 19.48 34.67
CA ALA A 72 32.86 20.00 36.02
C ALA A 72 31.98 21.27 36.18
N GLY A 73 31.57 21.70 37.36
CA GLY A 73 32.42 22.25 38.42
C GLY A 73 31.90 23.65 38.74
#